data_AF-A0AAD9IQH7-F1
#
_entry.id   AF-A0AAD9IQH7-F1
#
_cell.length_a   1.000
_cell.length_b   1.000
_cell.length_c   1.000
_cell.angle_alpha   90.00
_cell.angle_beta   90.00
_cell.angle_gamma   90.00
#
_symmetry.space_group_name_H-M   'P 1'
#
loop_
_entity.id
_entity.type
_entity.pdbx_description
1 polymer ?
#
loop_
_entity_poly.entity_id
_entity_poly.type
_entity_poly.pdbx_seq_one_letter_code
_entity_poly.pdbx_strand_id
1 'polypeptide(L)'
;MAIRRVEDKKGQLWWPSATSVVCREYFKQDDYVQPTFIDKPQTTDKKLKGNAIQSQFSWSTAPSPSSEERGGRAVRRSRKRLLEDIEQEALFFWKVRTLT
;
A
#
# COMPACT_ATOMS: atom_id res chain seq x y z
N MET A 1 6.72 -15.19 6.06
CA MET A 1 7.53 -14.01 6.46
C MET A 1 6.57 -13.01 7.11
N ALA A 2 6.66 -12.81 8.43
CA ALA A 2 5.81 -11.85 9.14
C ALA A 2 6.24 -10.41 8.79
N ILE A 3 5.31 -9.45 8.87
CA ILE A 3 5.59 -8.02 8.70
C ILE A 3 6.88 -7.71 9.47
N ARG A 4 7.96 -7.35 8.76
CA ARG A 4 9.05 -6.63 9.40
C ARG A 4 8.41 -5.34 9.85
N ARG A 5 8.07 -5.30 11.13
CA ARG A 5 7.40 -4.17 11.75
C ARG A 5 8.27 -2.96 11.41
N VAL A 6 7.73 -2.02 10.64
CA VAL A 6 8.49 -0.84 10.23
C VAL A 6 8.66 -0.04 11.50
N GLU A 7 9.84 -0.16 12.08
CA GLU A 7 10.26 0.65 13.20
C GLU A 7 10.50 2.06 12.68
N ASP A 8 9.96 3.04 13.39
CA ASP A 8 10.35 4.43 13.16
C ASP A 8 11.86 4.59 13.37
N LYS A 9 12.43 5.73 12.97
CA LYS A 9 13.88 6.04 13.16
C LYS A 9 14.38 5.88 14.61
N LYS A 10 13.46 5.74 15.57
CA LYS A 10 13.70 5.53 17.00
C LYS A 10 13.49 4.08 17.47
N GLY A 11 13.27 3.11 16.58
CA GLY A 11 12.98 1.72 16.95
C GLY A 11 11.55 1.48 17.42
N GLN A 12 10.65 2.46 17.27
CA GLN A 12 9.29 2.35 17.80
C GLN A 12 8.39 1.65 16.79
N LEU A 13 7.71 0.60 17.26
CA LEU A 13 6.71 -0.12 16.49
C LEU A 13 5.47 0.75 16.31
N TRP A 14 4.88 0.72 15.12
CA TRP A 14 3.62 1.40 14.86
C TRP A 14 2.49 0.81 15.72
N TRP A 15 1.71 1.70 16.35
CA TRP A 15 0.51 1.37 17.10
C TRP A 15 -0.69 2.08 16.44
N PRO A 16 -1.86 1.42 16.32
CA PRO A 16 -3.04 2.07 15.82
C PRO A 16 -3.44 3.24 16.73
N SER A 17 -3.74 4.38 16.12
CA SER A 17 -4.30 5.54 16.81
C SER A 17 -5.77 5.31 17.16
N ALA A 18 -6.33 6.13 18.05
CA ALA A 18 -7.76 6.14 18.35
C ALA A 18 -8.67 6.41 17.12
N THR A 19 -8.08 6.95 16.04
CA THR A 19 -8.76 7.24 14.76
C THR A 19 -8.51 6.18 13.69
N SER A 20 -7.71 5.15 13.98
CA SER A 20 -7.44 4.08 13.03
C SER A 20 -8.68 3.19 12.88
N VAL A 21 -9.24 3.13 11.68
CA VAL A 21 -10.43 2.34 11.36
C VAL A 21 -10.06 1.17 10.46
N VAL A 22 -10.71 0.03 10.66
CA VAL A 22 -10.57 -1.18 9.82
C VAL A 22 -11.85 -1.38 9.00
N CYS A 23 -11.70 -1.69 7.72
CA CYS A 23 -12.85 -1.95 6.84
C CYS A 23 -13.66 -3.17 7.28
N ARG A 24 -14.98 -3.12 7.06
CA ARG A 24 -15.94 -4.16 7.45
C ARG A 24 -15.61 -5.55 6.90
N GLU A 25 -15.05 -5.61 5.70
CA GLU A 25 -14.72 -6.83 4.96
C GLU A 25 -13.71 -7.73 5.67
N TYR A 26 -12.92 -7.18 6.59
CA TYR A 26 -11.94 -7.92 7.37
C TYR A 26 -12.54 -8.59 8.60
N PHE A 27 -13.83 -8.44 8.87
CA PHE A 27 -14.51 -9.09 9.98
C PHE A 27 -15.51 -10.13 9.48
N LYS A 28 -15.64 -11.25 10.19
CA LYS A 28 -16.65 -12.26 9.86
C LYS A 28 -18.02 -11.76 10.28
N GLN A 29 -19.07 -12.28 9.66
CA GLN A 29 -20.44 -11.88 10.02
C GLN A 29 -20.78 -12.26 11.48
N ASP A 30 -20.14 -13.31 12.01
CA ASP A 30 -20.27 -13.76 13.41
C ASP A 30 -19.59 -12.83 14.42
N ASP A 31 -18.68 -11.95 13.97
CA ASP A 31 -18.01 -10.98 14.83
C ASP A 31 -18.92 -9.77 15.17
N TYR A 32 -20.06 -9.66 14.49
CA TYR A 32 -21.05 -8.64 14.76
C TYR A 32 -22.00 -9.09 15.88
N VAL A 33 -22.44 -8.12 16.68
CA VAL A 33 -23.48 -8.31 17.69
C VAL A 33 -24.76 -8.65 16.95
N GLN A 34 -25.28 -9.86 17.18
CA GLN A 34 -26.59 -10.24 16.64
C GLN A 34 -27.69 -9.52 17.42
N PRO A 35 -28.73 -9.01 16.76
CA PRO A 35 -29.87 -8.42 17.45
C PRO A 35 -30.60 -9.51 18.22
N THR A 36 -30.55 -9.45 19.55
CA THR A 36 -31.16 -10.46 20.44
C THR A 36 -32.63 -10.19 20.77
N PHE A 37 -33.30 -9.26 20.08
CA PHE A 37 -34.68 -8.88 20.42
C PHE A 37 -35.61 -8.99 19.21
N ILE A 38 -36.67 -9.77 19.40
CA ILE A 38 -37.74 -10.05 18.43
C ILE A 38 -38.56 -8.78 18.11
N ASP A 39 -38.53 -7.77 18.98
CA ASP A 39 -39.45 -6.61 18.91
C ASP A 39 -38.79 -5.23 18.76
N LYS A 40 -37.50 -5.15 18.42
CA LYS A 40 -36.85 -3.85 18.14
C LYS A 40 -36.61 -3.68 16.64
N PRO A 41 -36.90 -2.49 16.07
CA PRO A 41 -36.60 -2.22 14.68
C PRO A 41 -35.11 -2.48 14.46
N GLN A 42 -34.78 -3.28 13.43
CA GLN A 42 -33.40 -3.53 13.03
C GLN A 42 -32.72 -2.18 12.78
N THR A 43 -31.96 -1.69 13.75
CA THR A 43 -31.01 -0.62 13.50
C THR A 43 -29.99 -1.18 12.52
N THR A 44 -29.83 -0.54 11.37
CA THR A 44 -28.88 -0.92 10.31
C THR A 44 -27.42 -0.92 10.78
N ASP A 45 -27.17 -0.34 11.94
CA ASP A 45 -25.86 -0.19 12.56
C ASP A 45 -25.42 -1.51 13.22
N LYS A 46 -24.75 -2.34 12.42
CA LYS A 46 -24.10 -3.56 12.89
C LYS A 46 -22.88 -3.20 13.74
N LYS A 47 -22.97 -3.41 15.05
CA LYS A 47 -21.86 -3.21 16.00
C LYS A 47 -20.95 -4.44 16.04
N LEU A 48 -19.63 -4.23 16.11
CA LEU A 48 -18.66 -5.29 16.35
C LEU A 48 -18.67 -5.70 17.82
N LYS A 49 -18.44 -6.99 18.11
CA LYS A 49 -18.20 -7.47 19.47
C LYS A 49 -16.90 -6.89 20.01
N GLY A 50 -16.81 -6.66 21.31
CA GLY A 50 -15.60 -6.10 21.95
C GLY A 50 -14.35 -7.00 21.83
N ASN A 51 -14.54 -8.29 21.57
CA ASN A 51 -13.49 -9.27 21.33
C ASN A 51 -13.37 -9.68 19.84
N ALA A 52 -14.01 -8.95 18.93
CA ALA A 52 -13.90 -9.20 17.50
C ALA A 52 -12.45 -8.97 17.06
N ILE A 53 -11.83 -10.00 16.50
CA ILE A 53 -10.49 -9.92 15.93
C ILE A 53 -10.68 -10.00 14.41
N GLN A 54 -10.15 -9.00 13.70
CA GLN A 54 -10.14 -9.02 12.24
C GLN A 54 -9.53 -10.33 11.72
N SER A 55 -10.16 -10.92 10.73
CA SER A 55 -9.59 -12.02 9.95
C SER A 55 -8.22 -11.58 9.41
N GLN A 56 -7.26 -12.51 9.45
CA GLN A 56 -5.89 -12.22 9.04
C GLN A 56 -5.88 -11.55 7.66
N PHE A 57 -5.23 -10.38 7.57
CA PHE A 57 -4.86 -9.80 6.29
C PHE A 57 -4.09 -10.86 5.52
N SER A 58 -4.61 -11.28 4.37
CA SER A 58 -3.85 -12.04 3.40
C SER A 58 -2.82 -11.09 2.81
N TRP A 59 -1.72 -10.90 3.52
CA TRP A 59 -0.48 -10.40 2.95
C TRP A 59 -0.05 -11.49 1.97
N SER A 60 -0.57 -11.45 0.75
CA SER A 60 0.04 -12.18 -0.34
C SER A 60 1.50 -11.75 -0.28
N THR A 61 2.36 -12.70 0.04
CA THR A 61 3.79 -12.49 -0.10
C THR A 61 3.95 -12.40 -1.60
N ALA A 62 3.75 -11.21 -2.17
CA ALA A 62 4.19 -10.95 -3.53
C ALA A 62 5.63 -11.46 -3.53
N PRO A 63 5.97 -12.45 -4.39
CA PRO A 63 7.30 -13.00 -4.39
C PRO A 63 8.25 -11.80 -4.46
N SER A 64 9.16 -11.71 -3.49
CA SER A 64 10.15 -10.64 -3.50
C SER A 64 10.77 -10.65 -4.90
N PRO A 65 10.76 -9.52 -5.63
CA PRO A 65 11.40 -9.48 -6.94
C PRO A 65 12.80 -10.05 -6.76
N SER A 66 13.14 -11.08 -7.54
CA SER A 66 14.47 -11.69 -7.50
C SER A 66 15.52 -10.59 -7.66
N SER A 67 16.75 -10.84 -7.19
CA SER A 67 17.86 -9.87 -7.36
C SER A 67 17.99 -9.39 -8.81
N GLU A 68 17.65 -10.24 -9.78
CA GLU A 68 17.58 -9.95 -11.22
C GLU A 68 16.54 -8.87 -11.56
N GLU A 69 15.33 -8.92 -10.99
CA GLU A 69 14.29 -7.91 -11.22
C GLU A 69 14.64 -6.55 -10.58
N ARG A 70 15.37 -6.55 -9.44
CA ARG A 70 15.86 -5.31 -8.83
C ARG A 70 16.95 -4.65 -9.68
N GLY A 71 17.89 -5.46 -10.20
CA GLY A 71 18.90 -5.00 -11.16
C GLY A 71 18.27 -4.43 -12.42
N GLY A 72 17.24 -5.09 -12.96
CA GLY A 72 16.51 -4.65 -14.14
C GLY A 72 15.87 -3.26 -13.99
N ARG A 73 15.34 -2.92 -12.81
CA ARG A 73 14.76 -1.58 -12.56
C ARG A 73 15.82 -0.48 -12.49
N ALA A 74 16.99 -0.77 -11.91
CA ALA A 74 18.10 0.18 -11.87
C ALA A 74 18.62 0.48 -13.29
N VAL A 75 18.81 -0.56 -14.10
CA VAL A 75 19.25 -0.44 -15.50
C VAL A 75 18.22 0.34 -16.34
N ARG A 76 16.92 0.06 -16.19
CA ARG A 76 15.86 0.81 -16.88
C ARG A 76 15.85 2.30 -16.51
N ARG A 77 16.07 2.64 -15.24
CA ARG A 77 16.16 4.04 -14.79
C ARG A 77 17.38 4.76 -15.33
N SER A 78 18.53 4.09 -15.42
CA SER A 78 19.74 4.68 -16.00
C SER A 78 19.61 4.89 -17.51
N ARG A 79 19.01 3.92 -18.21
CA ARG A 79 18.77 4.02 -19.65
C ARG A 79 17.79 5.15 -20.01
N LYS A 80 16.76 5.37 -19.18
CA LYS A 80 15.82 6.47 -19.38
C LYS A 80 16.49 7.84 -19.27
N ARG A 81 17.37 8.02 -18.27
CA ARG A 81 18.14 9.28 -18.10
C ARG A 81 19.07 9.55 -19.29
N LEU A 82 19.77 8.53 -19.78
CA LEU A 82 20.62 8.65 -20.97
C LEU A 82 19.83 9.07 -22.23
N LEU A 83 18.61 8.55 -22.42
CA LEU A 83 17.75 8.94 -23.54
C LEU A 83 17.29 10.40 -23.40
N GLU A 84 16.90 10.83 -22.20
CA GLU A 84 16.51 12.21 -21.93
C GLU A 84 17.67 13.20 -22.18
N ASP A 85 18.91 12.82 -21.80
CA ASP A 85 20.11 13.64 -22.06
C ASP A 85 20.42 13.76 -23.57
N ILE A 86 20.30 12.67 -24.33
CA ILE A 86 20.50 12.68 -25.80
C ILE A 86 19.45 13.55 -26.49
N GLU A 87 18.18 13.48 -26.05
CA GLU A 87 17.10 14.31 -26.61
C GLU A 87 17.34 15.80 -26.33
N GLN A 88 17.83 16.15 -25.13
CA GLN A 88 18.19 17.52 -24.77
C GLN A 88 19.35 18.05 -25.63
N GLU A 89 20.41 17.25 -25.83
CA GLU A 89 21.52 17.63 -26.70
C GLU A 89 21.07 17.81 -28.16
N ALA A 90 20.24 16.89 -28.68
CA ALA A 90 19.72 16.98 -30.05
C ALA A 90 18.85 18.24 -30.26
N LEU A 91 18.02 18.58 -29.28
CA LEU A 91 17.23 19.81 -29.29
C LEU A 91 18.12 21.06 -29.24
N PHE A 92 19.20 21.04 -28.45
CA PHE A 92 20.16 22.13 -28.38
C PHE A 92 20.84 22.34 -29.74
N PHE A 93 21.37 21.29 -30.36
CA PHE A 93 22.02 21.36 -31.67
C PHE A 93 21.06 21.82 -32.78
N TRP A 94 19.82 21.33 -32.79
CA TRP A 94 18.81 21.79 -33.75
C TRP A 94 18.53 23.28 -33.60
N LYS A 95 18.36 23.76 -32.36
CA LYS A 95 18.09 25.17 -32.06
C LYS A 95 19.24 26.10 -32.49
N VAL A 96 20.49 25.69 -32.25
CA VAL A 96 21.69 26.41 -32.71
C VAL A 96 21.73 26.50 -34.24
N ARG A 97 21.41 25.39 -34.93
CA ARG A 97 21.44 25.32 -36.40
C ARG A 97 20.32 26.10 -37.10
N THR A 98 19.20 26.35 -36.41
CA THR A 98 18.09 27.16 -36.94
C THR A 98 18.24 28.67 -36.67
N LEU A 99 19.21 29.07 -35.85
CA LEU A 99 19.48 30.47 -35.50
C LEU A 99 20.66 31.08 -36.30
N THR A 100 21.26 30.29 -37.19
CA THR A 100 22.22 30.70 -38.22
C THR A 100 21.55 30.69 -39.59
#